data_AF-A0A0G4LZC6-F1
#
_entry.id   AF-A0A0G4LZC6-F1
#
_cell.length_a   1.000
_cell.length_b   1.000
_cell.length_c   1.000
_cell.angle_alpha   90.00
_cell.angle_beta   90.00
_cell.angle_gamma   90.00
#
_symmetry.space_group_name_H-M   'P 1'
#
loop_
_entity.id
_entity.type
_entity.pdbx_description
1 polymer ?
#
loop_
_entity_poly.entity_id
_entity_poly.type
_entity_poly.pdbx_seq_one_letter_code
_entity_poly.pdbx_strand_id
1 'polypeptide(L)'
;KIEELSNEYIRKNQKVYAEDVELEKAREIETLRAVFGETYPNPVRVVSVGVPVKDLLENPKKPEWRNISVEFCGGTHVEQTGHIKDLVI
;
A
#
# COMPACT_ATOMS: atom_id res chain seq x y z
N LYS A 1 -14.00 17.18 -5.27
CA LYS A 1 -12.89 17.09 -4.29
C LYS A 1 -12.33 15.67 -4.13
N ILE A 2 -13.10 14.67 -3.69
CA ILE A 2 -12.56 13.30 -3.52
C ILE A 2 -12.17 12.67 -4.86
N GLU A 3 -13.06 12.74 -5.85
CA GLU A 3 -12.80 12.26 -7.21
C GLU A 3 -11.53 12.91 -7.79
N GLU A 4 -11.49 14.25 -7.73
CA GLU A 4 -10.37 15.06 -8.20
C GLU A 4 -9.03 14.66 -7.55
N LEU A 5 -8.95 14.59 -6.22
CA LEU A 5 -7.73 14.19 -5.51
C LEU A 5 -7.28 12.76 -5.86
N SER A 6 -8.24 11.85 -6.02
CA SER A 6 -7.95 10.46 -6.39
C SER A 6 -7.41 10.38 -7.81
N ASN A 7 -8.04 11.10 -8.74
CA ASN A 7 -7.61 11.18 -10.13
C ASN A 7 -6.25 11.88 -10.28
N GLU A 8 -5.97 12.92 -9.48
CA GLU A 8 -4.63 13.50 -9.39
C GLU A 8 -3.58 12.48 -8.97
N TYR A 9 -3.86 11.66 -7.95
CA TYR A 9 -2.93 10.62 -7.52
C TYR A 9 -2.77 9.50 -8.56
N ILE A 10 -3.86 9.07 -9.20
CA ILE A 10 -3.84 8.08 -10.29
C ILE A 10 -2.91 8.55 -11.41
N ARG A 11 -3.03 9.82 -11.82
CA ARG A 11 -2.23 10.44 -12.90
C ARG A 11 -0.75 10.58 -12.58
N LYS A 12 -0.34 10.49 -11.30
CA LYS A 12 1.09 10.41 -10.92
C LYS A 12 1.74 9.09 -11.33
N ASN A 13 0.96 8.12 -11.83
CA ASN A 13 1.42 6.85 -12.38
C ASN A 13 2.44 6.12 -11.48
N GLN A 14 2.13 6.03 -10.19
CA GLN A 14 2.99 5.42 -9.20
C GLN A 14 3.01 3.90 -9.37
N LYS A 15 4.18 3.27 -9.21
CA LYS A 15 4.31 1.81 -9.25
C LYS A 15 3.66 1.18 -8.00
N VAL A 16 3.01 0.04 -8.18
CA VAL A 16 2.47 -0.79 -7.10
C VAL A 16 3.45 -1.92 -6.81
N TYR A 17 3.81 -2.06 -5.53
CA TYR A 17 4.70 -3.10 -5.04
C TYR A 17 3.91 -4.06 -4.17
N ALA A 18 4.26 -5.34 -4.25
CA ALA A 18 3.68 -6.38 -3.39
C ALA A 18 4.74 -7.41 -3.02
N GLU A 19 4.88 -7.70 -1.73
CA GLU A 19 5.83 -8.70 -1.21
C GLU A 19 5.20 -9.48 -0.05
N ASP A 20 5.57 -10.75 0.08
CA ASP A 20 5.22 -11.57 1.24
C ASP A 20 6.23 -11.30 2.37
N VAL A 21 5.72 -10.92 3.53
CA VAL A 21 6.50 -10.44 4.68
C VAL A 21 6.09 -11.20 5.93
N GLU A 22 7.04 -11.41 6.85
CA GLU A 22 6.72 -11.90 8.18
C GLU A 22 5.69 -10.98 8.88
N LEU A 23 4.60 -11.56 9.39
CA LEU A 23 3.46 -10.81 9.92
C LEU A 23 3.86 -9.79 10.98
N GLU A 24 4.75 -10.19 11.90
CA GLU A 24 5.22 -9.31 12.99
C GLU A 24 5.98 -8.09 12.44
N LYS A 25 6.89 -8.28 11.47
CA LYS A 25 7.63 -7.18 10.85
C LYS A 25 6.72 -6.25 10.07
N ALA A 26 5.76 -6.81 9.34
CA ALA A 26 4.84 -6.01 8.56
C ALA A 26 3.96 -5.12 9.46
N ARG A 27 3.54 -5.61 10.63
CA ARG A 27 2.78 -4.84 11.63
C ARG A 27 3.53 -3.63 12.21
N GLU A 28 4.86 -3.59 12.10
CA GLU A 28 5.65 -2.45 12.58
C GLU A 28 5.58 -1.22 11.66
N ILE A 29 5.12 -1.38 10.41
CA ILE A 29 5.00 -0.29 9.46
C ILE A 29 3.94 0.71 9.94
N GLU A 30 4.37 1.94 10.23
CA GLU A 30 3.60 3.02 10.88
C GLU A 30 2.21 3.25 10.27
N THR A 31 2.05 3.04 8.97
CA THR A 31 0.83 3.42 8.21
C THR A 31 0.09 2.26 7.60
N LEU A 32 0.51 1.04 7.93
CA LEU A 32 -0.14 -0.16 7.46
C LEU A 32 -1.63 -0.17 7.80
N ARG A 33 -2.46 -0.40 6.78
CA ARG A 33 -3.89 -0.64 6.93
C ARG A 33 -4.19 -2.14 6.88
N ALA A 34 -4.92 -2.61 7.88
CA ALA A 34 -5.42 -3.96 7.98
C ALA A 34 -6.83 -3.92 8.56
N VAL A 35 -7.63 -4.95 8.31
CA VAL A 35 -8.98 -5.08 8.84
C VAL A 35 -8.91 -5.52 10.30
N PHE A 36 -9.64 -4.83 11.16
CA PHE A 36 -9.68 -5.14 12.58
C PHE A 36 -10.43 -6.47 12.81
N GLY A 37 -9.83 -7.37 13.60
CA GLY A 37 -10.44 -8.66 13.96
C GLY A 37 -10.21 -9.78 12.93
N GLU A 38 -9.54 -9.52 11.82
CA GLU A 38 -9.13 -10.58 10.89
C GLU A 38 -7.82 -11.25 11.33
N THR A 39 -7.74 -12.55 11.06
CA THR A 39 -6.50 -13.32 11.20
C THR A 39 -5.76 -13.33 9.87
N TYR A 40 -4.54 -12.82 9.86
CA TYR A 40 -3.66 -12.82 8.69
C TYR A 40 -2.70 -14.02 8.76
N PRO A 41 -2.39 -14.66 7.61
CA PRO A 41 -1.38 -15.71 7.55
C PRO A 41 0.02 -15.14 7.84
N ASN A 42 0.95 -16.03 8.16
CA ASN A 42 2.38 -15.70 8.21
C ASN A 42 3.13 -16.64 7.24
N PRO A 43 3.74 -16.14 6.16
CA PRO A 43 3.88 -14.72 5.80
C PRO A 43 2.55 -14.07 5.35
N VAL A 44 2.47 -12.75 5.51
CA VAL A 44 1.37 -11.91 5.06
C VAL A 44 1.79 -11.12 3.83
N ARG A 45 0.86 -10.93 2.89
CA ARG A 45 1.11 -10.14 1.70
C ARG A 45 0.88 -8.65 1.97
N VAL A 46 1.92 -7.85 1.76
CA VAL A 46 1.89 -6.39 1.90
C VAL A 46 1.85 -5.76 0.52
N VAL A 47 0.93 -4.82 0.30
CA VAL A 47 0.85 -3.99 -0.91
C VAL A 47 1.21 -2.56 -0.56
N SER A 48 2.06 -1.92 -1.37
CA SER A 48 2.44 -0.51 -1.24
C SER A 48 2.38 0.22 -2.57
N VAL A 49 1.95 1.49 -2.55
CA VAL A 49 1.85 2.32 -3.76
C VAL A 49 2.91 3.42 -3.74
N GLY A 50 3.85 3.37 -4.68
CA GLY A 50 4.91 4.37 -4.86
C GLY A 50 6.22 4.08 -4.13
N VAL A 51 6.20 3.23 -3.10
CA VAL A 51 7.39 2.87 -2.31
C VAL A 51 7.58 1.35 -2.28
N PRO A 52 8.80 0.82 -2.55
CA PRO A 52 9.08 -0.60 -2.38
C PRO A 52 8.82 -1.10 -0.96
N VAL A 53 8.32 -2.33 -0.81
CA VAL A 53 8.04 -2.90 0.52
C VAL A 53 9.33 -3.01 1.34
N LYS A 54 10.47 -3.31 0.70
CA LYS A 54 11.79 -3.38 1.35
C LYS A 54 12.16 -2.07 2.06
N ASP A 55 11.97 -0.92 1.42
CA ASP A 55 12.29 0.39 1.99
C ASP A 55 11.42 0.69 3.23
N LEU A 56 10.16 0.23 3.22
CA LEU A 56 9.27 0.31 4.38
C LEU A 56 9.80 -0.55 5.54
N LEU A 57 10.31 -1.75 5.25
CA LEU A 57 10.82 -2.67 6.27
C LEU A 57 12.17 -2.23 6.85
N GLU A 58 12.99 -1.51 6.08
CA GLU A 58 14.25 -0.95 6.58
C GLU A 58 14.02 0.16 7.61
N ASN A 59 12.99 1.00 7.41
CA ASN A 59 12.67 2.12 8.30
C ASN A 59 11.16 2.22 8.58
N PRO A 60 10.55 1.26 9.30
CA PRO A 60 9.10 1.12 9.40
C PRO A 60 8.37 2.29 10.06
N LYS A 61 9.08 3.09 10.85
CA LYS A 61 8.55 4.23 11.62
C LYS A 61 8.81 5.60 10.98
N LYS A 62 9.29 5.63 9.74
CA LYS A 62 9.63 6.88 9.05
C LYS A 62 8.35 7.74 8.86
N PRO A 63 8.30 9.00 9.35
CA PRO A 63 7.10 9.84 9.30
C PRO A 63 6.51 10.04 7.90
N GLU A 64 7.36 10.01 6.86
CA GLU A 64 6.97 10.19 5.46
C GLU A 64 6.04 9.09 4.95
N TRP A 65 6.05 7.90 5.56
CA TRP A 65 5.13 6.80 5.22
C TRP A 65 3.67 7.15 5.43
N ARG A 66 3.37 8.21 6.19
CA ARG A 66 1.99 8.71 6.39
C ARG A 66 1.34 9.24 5.12
N ASN A 67 2.13 9.52 4.10
CA ASN A 67 1.65 9.98 2.80
C ASN A 67 1.53 8.85 1.77
N ILE A 68 1.80 7.60 2.17
CA ILE A 68 1.86 6.43 1.29
C ILE A 68 0.74 5.46 1.66
N SER A 69 0.11 4.85 0.65
CA SER A 69 -0.87 3.79 0.85
C SER A 69 -0.15 2.46 1.02
N VAL A 70 -0.32 1.83 2.19
CA VAL A 70 0.23 0.50 2.52
C VAL A 70 -0.85 -0.34 3.19
N GLU A 71 -1.07 -1.56 2.72
CA GLU A 71 -2.11 -2.45 3.25
C GLU A 71 -1.76 -3.94 3.21
N PHE A 72 -2.45 -4.71 4.04
CA PHE A 72 -2.57 -6.16 3.82
C PHE A 72 -3.63 -6.43 2.76
N CYS A 73 -3.26 -7.05 1.64
CA CYS A 73 -4.20 -7.41 0.60
C CYS A 73 -3.79 -8.69 -0.13
N GLY A 74 -4.72 -9.64 -0.21
CA GLY A 74 -4.57 -10.88 -0.99
C GLY A 74 -5.02 -10.77 -2.44
N GLY A 75 -5.58 -9.62 -2.85
CA GLY A 75 -6.17 -9.40 -4.17
C GLY A 75 -5.17 -9.21 -5.30
N THR A 76 -5.70 -9.07 -6.53
CA THR A 76 -4.90 -8.68 -7.70
C THR A 76 -4.89 -7.17 -7.82
N HIS A 77 -3.71 -6.58 -8.02
CA HIS A 77 -3.53 -5.15 -8.24
C HIS A 77 -2.99 -4.89 -9.65
N VAL A 78 -3.23 -3.68 -10.16
CA VAL A 78 -2.53 -3.16 -11.34
C VAL A 78 -1.06 -2.92 -11.03
N GLU A 79 -0.19 -2.94 -12.05
CA GLU A 79 1.25 -2.69 -11.87
C GLU A 79 1.56 -1.22 -11.49
N GLN A 80 0.75 -0.28 -11.95
CA GLN A 80 0.92 1.15 -11.69
C GLN A 80 -0.42 1.87 -11.69
N THR A 81 -0.53 2.96 -10.92
CA THR A 81 -1.82 3.64 -10.69
C THR A 81 -2.44 4.15 -11.98
N GLY A 82 -1.65 4.55 -12.99
CA GLY A 82 -2.16 5.05 -14.26
C GLY A 82 -3.00 4.04 -15.05
N HIS A 83 -2.84 2.73 -14.78
CA HIS A 83 -3.68 1.70 -15.40
C HIS A 83 -5.14 1.74 -14.94
N ILE A 84 -5.42 2.38 -13.79
CA ILE A 84 -6.79 2.58 -13.26
C ILE A 84 -7.57 3.55 -14.15
N LYS A 85 -6.87 4.46 -14.85
CA LYS A 85 -7.42 5.55 -15.67
C LYS A 85 -8.13 6.62 -14.83
N ASP A 86 -9.45 6.54 -14.71
CA ASP A 86 -10.25 7.56 -14.06
C ASP A 86 -11.20 6.91 -13.06
N LEU A 87 -11.23 7.45 -11.84
CA LEU A 87 -12.26 7.22 -10.85
C LEU A 87 -13.43 8.16 -11.13
N VAL A 88 -14.66 7.63 -11.10
CA VAL A 88 -15.91 8.40 -11.27
C VAL A 88 -16.84 8.06 -10.09
N ILE A 89 -17.27 9.06 -9.33
CA ILE A 89 -18.12 8.88 -8.12
C ILE A 89 -19.28 9.87 -8.02
#